data_AF-A0A3S4J477-F1
#
_entry.id   AF-A0A3S4J477-F1
#
_cell.length_a   1.000
_cell.length_b   1.000
_cell.length_c   1.000
_cell.angle_alpha   90.00
_cell.angle_beta   90.00
_cell.angle_gamma   90.00
#
_symmetry.space_group_name_H-M   'P 1'
#
loop_
_entity.id
_entity.type
_entity.pdbx_description
1 polymer ?
#
loop_
_entity_poly.entity_id
_entity_poly.type
_entity_poly.pdbx_seq_one_letter_code
_entity_poly.pdbx_strand_id
1 'polypeptide(L)'
;MCCFIRWAKHAGRNAVGVILTGMGNDGAAGMLAMYQAGAWTIAQNEASCVVFGMPREAINMGGVSEVVDLSQVSQQMLAKISAGQAIRI
;
A
#
# COMPACT_ATOMS: atom_id res chain seq x y z
N MET A 1 12.23 8.20 4.54
CA MET A 1 11.21 9.13 4.02
C MET A 1 10.91 9.06 2.51
N CYS A 2 11.59 8.27 1.67
CA CYS A 2 11.40 8.31 0.19
C CYS A 2 11.24 6.94 -0.51
N CYS A 3 11.01 5.86 0.24
CA CYS A 3 11.00 4.50 -0.33
C CYS A 3 9.91 4.30 -1.38
N PHE A 4 8.66 4.70 -1.10
CA PHE A 4 7.55 4.46 -2.02
C PHE A 4 7.69 5.17 -3.37
N ILE A 5 8.19 6.41 -3.39
CA ILE A 5 8.40 7.16 -4.63
C ILE A 5 9.46 6.48 -5.51
N ARG A 6 10.52 5.92 -4.90
CA ARG A 6 11.54 5.17 -5.62
C ARG A 6 10.96 3.87 -6.17
N TRP A 7 10.19 3.13 -5.38
CA TRP A 7 9.55 1.89 -5.84
C TRP A 7 8.51 2.13 -6.93
N ALA A 8 7.75 3.24 -6.87
CA ALA A 8 6.85 3.64 -7.94
C ALA A 8 7.59 3.79 -9.28
N LYS A 9 8.80 4.35 -9.28
CA LYS A 9 9.62 4.51 -10.49
C LYS A 9 10.24 3.20 -11.00
N HIS A 10 10.72 2.33 -10.11
CA HIS A 10 11.47 1.13 -10.52
C HIS A 10 10.59 -0.10 -10.74
N ALA A 11 9.55 -0.28 -9.93
CA ALA A 11 8.71 -1.47 -9.97
C ALA A 11 7.33 -1.21 -10.61
N GLY A 12 6.83 0.04 -10.56
CA GLY A 12 5.53 0.42 -11.12
C GLY A 12 4.43 -0.58 -10.72
N ARG A 13 3.70 -1.10 -11.71
CA ARG A 13 2.62 -2.09 -11.51
C ARG A 13 3.03 -3.42 -10.85
N ASN A 14 4.32 -3.75 -10.83
CA ASN A 14 4.82 -5.00 -10.26
C ASN A 14 5.12 -4.88 -8.75
N ALA A 15 4.81 -3.73 -8.13
CA ALA A 15 4.92 -3.54 -6.69
C ALA A 15 3.55 -3.56 -6.00
N VAL A 16 3.58 -3.93 -4.73
CA VAL A 16 2.47 -3.71 -3.80
C VAL A 16 2.95 -2.79 -2.69
N GLY A 17 2.26 -1.68 -2.49
CA GLY A 17 2.51 -0.75 -1.40
C GLY A 17 1.59 -1.04 -0.23
N VAL A 18 2.12 -1.16 0.98
CA VAL A 18 1.31 -1.37 2.19
C VAL A 18 1.64 -0.28 3.20
N ILE A 19 0.62 0.42 3.71
CA ILE A 19 0.77 1.39 4.79
C ILE A 19 0.06 0.87 6.04
N LEU A 20 0.84 0.72 7.10
CA LEU A 20 0.39 0.21 8.39
C LEU A 20 0.20 1.36 9.38
N THR A 21 -0.30 1.01 10.56
CA THR A 21 -0.46 1.89 11.72
C THR A 21 0.79 2.72 11.96
N GLY A 22 0.59 3.98 12.31
CA GLY A 22 1.65 4.87 12.73
C GLY A 22 1.26 6.33 12.60
N MET A 23 2.11 7.18 13.17
CA MET A 23 1.85 8.60 13.33
C MET A 23 2.45 9.41 12.17
N GLY A 24 1.75 10.47 11.77
CA GLY A 24 2.20 11.40 10.73
C GLY A 24 1.56 11.14 9.37
N ASN A 25 2.10 11.80 8.35
CA ASN A 25 1.67 11.71 6.95
C ASN A 25 2.77 11.10 6.05
N ASP A 26 3.80 10.53 6.68
CA ASP A 26 4.99 10.09 5.99
C ASP A 26 4.71 8.83 5.17
N GLY A 27 4.82 8.94 3.85
CA GLY A 27 4.53 7.86 2.92
C GLY A 27 3.17 7.95 2.22
N ALA A 28 2.26 8.83 2.65
CA ALA A 28 0.95 8.97 2.02
C ALA A 28 1.06 9.55 0.58
N ALA A 29 1.95 10.54 0.37
CA ALA A 29 2.28 11.04 -0.97
C ALA A 29 3.02 10.00 -1.84
N GLY A 30 3.87 9.18 -1.22
CA GLY A 30 4.57 8.11 -1.92
C GLY A 30 3.64 6.95 -2.32
N MET A 31 2.63 6.67 -1.50
CA MET A 31 1.59 5.70 -1.79
C MET A 31 0.70 6.17 -2.94
N LEU A 32 0.35 7.46 -2.99
CA LEU A 32 -0.32 8.05 -4.16
C LEU A 32 0.52 7.90 -5.44
N ALA A 33 1.83 8.15 -5.37
CA ALA A 33 2.71 7.95 -6.52
C ALA A 33 2.76 6.47 -6.97
N MET A 34 2.75 5.52 -6.04
CA MET A 34 2.65 4.09 -6.35
C MET A 34 1.33 3.74 -7.02
N TYR A 35 0.22 4.24 -6.50
CA TYR A 35 -1.11 4.04 -7.08
C TYR A 35 -1.19 4.58 -8.51
N GLN A 36 -0.69 5.80 -8.74
CA GLN A 36 -0.61 6.40 -10.08
C GLN A 36 0.31 5.63 -11.04
N ALA A 37 1.36 4.99 -10.52
CA ALA A 37 2.24 4.11 -11.30
C ALA A 37 1.61 2.73 -11.60
N GLY A 38 0.36 2.49 -11.18
CA GLY A 38 -0.38 1.24 -11.38
C GLY A 38 -0.05 0.14 -10.38
N ALA A 39 0.67 0.47 -9.30
CA ALA A 39 0.93 -0.47 -8.20
C ALA A 39 -0.33 -0.67 -7.35
N TRP A 40 -0.50 -1.88 -6.81
CA TRP A 40 -1.60 -2.11 -5.86
C TRP A 40 -1.24 -1.54 -4.50
N THR A 41 -2.13 -0.77 -3.89
CA THR A 41 -1.88 -0.09 -2.61
C THR A 41 -2.90 -0.48 -1.55
N ILE A 42 -2.42 -0.87 -0.38
CA ILE A 42 -3.22 -1.38 0.73
C ILE A 42 -2.98 -0.51 1.96
N ALA A 43 -4.06 -0.12 2.64
CA ALA A 43 -4.00 0.54 3.94
C ALA A 43 -4.57 -0.36 5.04
N GLN A 44 -3.98 -0.31 6.23
CA GLN A 44 -4.52 -0.98 7.40
C GLN A 44 -5.81 -0.30 7.86
N ASN A 45 -6.80 -1.09 8.30
CA ASN A 45 -8.05 -0.59 8.88
C ASN A 45 -7.86 0.09 10.25
N GLU A 46 -8.76 1.01 10.60
CA GLU A 46 -8.73 1.71 11.89
C GLU A 46 -8.90 0.76 13.07
N ALA A 47 -9.72 -0.30 12.92
CA ALA A 47 -10.03 -1.25 13.99
C ALA A 47 -8.82 -2.06 14.48
N SER A 48 -7.84 -2.35 13.62
CA SER A 48 -6.60 -3.04 14.00
C SER A 48 -5.41 -2.09 14.21
N CYS A 49 -5.59 -0.79 13.97
CA CYS A 49 -4.55 0.21 14.16
C CYS A 49 -4.47 0.66 15.63
N VAL A 50 -3.24 0.84 16.10
CA VAL A 50 -2.99 1.50 17.40
C VAL A 50 -3.06 3.02 17.23
N VAL A 51 -2.55 3.54 16.11
CA VAL A 51 -2.59 4.96 15.74
C VAL A 51 -2.94 5.09 14.26
N PHE A 52 -4.17 5.53 13.98
CA PHE A 52 -4.70 5.70 12.63
C PHE A 52 -4.36 7.08 12.03
N GLY A 53 -3.05 7.39 11.97
CA GLY A 53 -2.54 8.62 11.37
C GLY A 53 -2.20 8.43 9.89
N MET A 54 -1.10 7.73 9.63
CA MET A 54 -0.59 7.51 8.26
C MET A 54 -1.58 6.83 7.31
N PRO A 55 -2.33 5.77 7.71
CA PRO A 55 -3.33 5.16 6.83
C PRO A 55 -4.45 6.12 6.46
N ARG A 56 -4.88 6.98 7.40
CA ARG A 56 -5.94 7.98 7.17
C ARG A 56 -5.54 8.98 6.09
N GLU A 57 -4.30 9.49 6.18
CA GLU A 57 -3.78 10.45 5.20
C GLU A 57 -3.64 9.82 3.80
N ALA A 58 -3.24 8.56 3.72
CA ALA A 58 -3.15 7.85 2.45
C ALA A 58 -4.53 7.64 1.80
N ILE A 59 -5.56 7.32 2.60
CA ILE A 59 -6.95 7.20 2.15
C ILE A 59 -7.47 8.57 1.68
N ASN A 60 -7.24 9.63 2.47
CA ASN A 60 -7.67 10.99 2.14
C ASN A 60 -7.05 11.51 0.84
N MET A 61 -5.80 11.15 0.55
CA MET A 61 -5.15 11.49 -0.72
C MET A 61 -5.59 10.63 -1.92
N GLY A 62 -6.44 9.62 -1.70
CA GLY A 62 -6.92 8.73 -2.78
C GLY A 62 -5.84 7.80 -3.32
N GLY A 63 -4.76 7.58 -2.58
CA GLY A 63 -3.65 6.70 -2.98
C GLY A 63 -3.84 5.23 -2.60
N VAL A 64 -5.00 4.85 -2.09
CA VAL A 64 -5.28 3.52 -1.52
C VAL A 64 -6.28 2.78 -2.39
N SER A 65 -5.92 1.56 -2.79
CA SER A 65 -6.81 0.68 -3.56
C SER A 65 -7.77 -0.09 -2.65
N GLU A 66 -7.29 -0.52 -1.48
CA GLU A 66 -8.07 -1.34 -0.55
C GLU A 66 -7.68 -1.06 0.91
N VAL A 67 -8.66 -1.10 1.81
CA VAL A 67 -8.45 -0.99 3.26
C VAL A 67 -8.76 -2.34 3.89
N VAL A 68 -7.79 -2.93 4.58
CA VAL A 68 -7.90 -4.31 5.10
C VAL A 68 -7.44 -4.41 6.54
N ASP A 69 -7.93 -5.43 7.24
CA ASP A 69 -7.47 -5.76 8.59
C ASP A 69 -6.03 -6.26 8.59
N LEU A 70 -5.27 -6.00 9.66
CA LEU A 70 -3.87 -6.44 9.79
C LEU A 70 -3.70 -7.94 9.51
N SER A 71 -4.65 -8.75 9.95
CA SER A 71 -4.66 -10.20 9.73
C SER A 71 -4.78 -10.61 8.25
N GLN A 72 -5.38 -9.74 7.43
CA GLN A 72 -5.64 -9.98 6.01
C GLN A 72 -4.59 -9.36 5.08
N VAL A 73 -3.78 -8.42 5.59
CA VAL A 73 -2.74 -7.72 4.80
C VAL A 73 -1.81 -8.70 4.07
N SER A 74 -1.31 -9.72 4.78
CA SER A 74 -0.36 -10.69 4.23
C SER A 74 -0.97 -11.51 3.09
N GLN A 75 -2.18 -12.02 3.30
CA GLN A 75 -2.91 -12.81 2.31
C GLN A 75 -3.23 -11.97 1.06
N GLN A 76 -3.71 -10.74 1.24
CA GLN A 76 -4.03 -9.84 0.13
C GLN A 76 -2.78 -9.43 -0.65
N MET A 77 -1.69 -9.11 0.04
CA MET A 77 -0.41 -8.76 -0.60
C MET A 77 0.11 -9.90 -1.47
N LEU A 78 0.13 -11.14 -0.94
CA LEU A 78 0.60 -12.31 -1.68
C LEU A 78 -0.31 -12.66 -2.85
N ALA A 79 -1.62 -12.58 -2.68
CA ALA A 79 -2.58 -12.85 -3.74
C ALA A 79 -2.39 -11.87 -4.92
N LYS A 80 -2.16 -10.59 -4.63
CA LYS A 80 -2.02 -9.55 -5.67
C LYS A 80 -0.68 -9.61 -6.40
N ILE A 81 0.43 -9.88 -5.69
CA ILE A 81 1.74 -10.13 -6.33
C ILE A 81 1.67 -11.37 -7.24
N SER A 82 1.05 -12.45 -6.74
CA SER A 82 0.97 -13.71 -7.48
C SER A 82 -0.02 -13.66 -8.64
N ALA A 83 -1.04 -12.79 -8.59
CA ALA A 83 -1.94 -12.58 -9.72
C ALA A 83 -1.25 -11.92 -10.92
N GLY A 84 -0.23 -11.09 -10.68
CA GLY A 84 0.56 -10.43 -11.74
C GLY A 84 1.81 -11.19 -12.15
N GLN A 85 2.40 -11.98 -11.24
CA GLN A 85 3.51 -12.87 -11.57
C GLN A 85 2.95 -14.14 -12.20
N ALA A 86 3.14 -14.27 -13.51
CA ALA A 86 2.99 -15.51 -14.24
C ALA A 86 3.60 -16.65 -13.42
N ILE A 87 2.74 -17.45 -12.76
CA ILE A 87 3.13 -18.71 -12.15
C ILE A 87 3.79 -19.49 -13.28
N ARG A 88 5.12 -19.61 -13.21
CA ARG A 88 5.89 -20.41 -14.16
C ARG A 88 5.57 -21.86 -13.85
N ILE A 89 4.53 -22.37 -14.51
CA ILE A 89 4.29 -23.79 -14.69
C ILE A 89 5.27 -24.39 -15.68
#